data_AF-A0A4Y7S1T9-F1
#
_entry.id   AF-A0A4Y7S1T9-F1
#
_cell.length_a   1.000
_cell.length_b   1.000
_cell.length_c   1.000
_cell.angle_alpha   90.00
_cell.angle_beta   90.00
_cell.angle_gamma   90.00
#
_symmetry.space_group_name_H-M   'P 1'
#
loop_
_entity.id
_entity.type
_entity.pdbx_description
1 polymer ?
#
loop_
_entity_poly.entity_id
_entity_poly.type
_entity_poly.pdbx_seq_one_letter_code
_entity_poly.pdbx_strand_id
1 'polypeptide(L)'
;MDPQYRDKNIIELTEDELTSLGFLGPNALPGIKKLVEQIRADPENLGQVNCFQVELLRASTTPKLPLKELPQAFPTSPTFPGSPVLSDVDTLFSRLSASSTATTVVAPDLISEYESNFYYHGLSEDPPKLMWRSDLDTNPFPMPKVGGRFVKPPSKTAFGIFNKRLNVVWDSTVAPRIIALLKTHGIKRSVLKTARFLIVNEDAGTETWGPDTIWIAVHPNTTKAAEVHGAVVEFYEGAVESLPR
;
A
#
# COMPACT_ATOMS: atom_id res chain seq x y z
N MET A 1 -8.08 -4.91 22.17
CA MET A 1 -7.13 -4.29 23.12
C MET A 1 -7.90 -3.67 24.26
N ASP A 2 -7.38 -3.76 25.49
CA ASP A 2 -7.95 -3.10 26.68
C ASP A 2 -7.86 -1.55 26.51
N PRO A 3 -8.97 -0.80 26.73
CA PRO A 3 -9.00 0.66 26.60
C PRO A 3 -7.90 1.39 27.39
N GLN A 4 -7.43 0.83 28.51
CA GLN A 4 -6.41 1.46 29.35
C GLN A 4 -5.02 1.54 28.70
N TYR A 5 -4.76 0.71 27.67
CA TYR A 5 -3.49 0.69 26.96
C TYR A 5 -3.55 1.42 25.63
N ARG A 6 -4.75 1.72 25.11
CA ARG A 6 -4.96 2.23 23.75
C ARG A 6 -4.09 3.44 23.42
N ASP A 7 -4.05 4.41 24.32
CA ASP A 7 -3.36 5.69 24.12
C ASP A 7 -1.98 5.74 24.79
N LYS A 8 -1.55 4.65 25.45
CA LYS A 8 -0.22 4.58 26.06
C LYS A 8 0.86 4.46 24.98
N ASN A 9 1.94 5.21 25.17
CA ASN A 9 3.10 5.13 24.29
C ASN A 9 3.87 3.82 24.52
N ILE A 10 4.43 3.25 23.46
CA ILE A 10 5.19 1.99 23.53
C ILE A 10 6.41 2.12 24.46
N ILE A 11 7.00 3.32 24.54
CA ILE A 11 8.14 3.61 25.43
C ILE A 11 7.77 3.60 26.93
N GLU A 12 6.49 3.76 27.25
CA GLU A 12 5.98 3.78 28.63
C GLU A 12 5.67 2.37 29.16
N LEU A 13 5.73 1.35 28.30
CA LEU A 13 5.41 -0.03 28.65
C LEU A 13 6.64 -0.83 29.08
N THR A 14 6.45 -1.60 30.14
CA THR A 14 7.41 -2.61 30.61
C THR A 14 7.53 -3.78 29.62
N GLU A 15 8.61 -4.56 29.73
CA GLU A 15 8.78 -5.80 28.94
C GLU A 15 7.62 -6.78 29.13
N ASP A 16 7.12 -6.92 30.36
CA ASP A 16 6.02 -7.81 30.70
C ASP A 16 4.71 -7.34 30.07
N GLU A 17 4.44 -6.03 30.08
CA GLU A 17 3.28 -5.44 29.40
C GLU A 17 3.36 -5.64 27.87
N LEU A 18 4.53 -5.39 27.26
CA LEU A 18 4.71 -5.59 25.82
C LEU A 18 4.59 -7.07 25.41
N THR A 19 5.05 -7.98 26.25
CA THR A 19 4.93 -9.43 26.02
C THR A 19 3.48 -9.88 26.19
N SER A 20 2.79 -9.40 27.23
CA SER A 20 1.37 -9.67 27.48
C SER A 20 0.47 -9.15 26.35
N LEU A 21 0.79 -7.96 25.82
CA LEU A 21 0.09 -7.39 24.66
C LEU A 21 0.46 -8.06 23.33
N GLY A 22 1.45 -8.96 23.30
CA GLY A 22 1.90 -9.65 22.08
C GLY A 22 2.68 -8.75 21.11
N PHE A 23 3.28 -7.68 21.61
CA PHE A 23 4.17 -6.79 20.87
C PHE A 23 5.63 -7.26 20.95
N LEU A 24 5.98 -7.98 22.03
CA LEU A 24 7.25 -8.68 22.22
C LEU A 24 7.02 -10.15 22.61
N GLY A 25 8.10 -10.92 22.65
CA GLY A 25 8.08 -12.34 23.03
C GLY A 25 7.96 -13.32 21.85
N PRO A 26 7.83 -14.63 22.13
CA PRO A 26 7.87 -15.68 21.12
C PRO A 26 6.64 -15.71 20.19
N ASN A 27 5.53 -15.10 20.62
CA ASN A 27 4.28 -15.05 19.86
C ASN A 27 4.09 -13.72 19.10
N ALA A 28 5.02 -12.77 19.22
CA ALA A 28 4.94 -11.50 18.52
C ALA A 28 5.34 -11.66 17.05
N LEU A 29 4.63 -10.97 16.16
CA LEU A 29 4.97 -10.95 14.74
C LEU A 29 6.36 -10.31 14.55
N PRO A 30 7.24 -10.86 13.69
CA PRO A 30 8.61 -10.36 13.52
C PRO A 30 8.67 -8.86 13.19
N GLY A 31 7.76 -8.37 12.33
CA GLY A 31 7.68 -6.94 11.98
C GLY A 31 7.28 -6.05 13.17
N ILE A 32 6.36 -6.50 14.01
CA ILE A 32 5.94 -5.78 15.22
C ILE A 32 7.06 -5.75 16.24
N LYS A 33 7.76 -6.87 16.43
CA LYS A 33 8.92 -6.94 17.34
C LYS A 33 10.01 -5.96 16.93
N LYS A 34 10.35 -5.94 15.64
CA LYS A 34 11.35 -5.00 15.09
C LYS A 34 10.93 -3.54 15.25
N LEU A 35 9.65 -3.23 15.04
CA LEU A 35 9.11 -1.88 15.25
C LEU A 35 9.26 -1.43 16.70
N VAL A 36 8.90 -2.29 17.66
CA VAL A 36 9.03 -2.00 19.10
C VAL A 36 10.50 -1.82 19.51
N GLU A 37 11.40 -2.65 18.99
CA GLU A 37 12.85 -2.50 19.18
C GLU A 37 13.37 -1.16 18.62
N GLN A 38 12.89 -0.72 17.45
CA GLN A 38 13.24 0.57 16.87
C GLN A 38 12.72 1.76 17.67
N ILE A 39 11.47 1.68 18.16
CA ILE A 39 10.88 2.72 19.01
C ILE A 39 11.69 2.89 20.30
N ARG A 40 12.15 1.79 20.90
CA ARG A 40 12.99 1.81 22.10
C ARG A 40 14.42 2.30 21.83
N ALA A 41 14.96 2.03 20.64
CA ALA A 41 16.28 2.49 20.24
C ALA A 41 16.33 3.98 19.91
N ASP A 42 15.19 4.59 19.53
CA ASP A 42 15.10 6.00 19.15
C ASP A 42 13.85 6.69 19.76
N PRO A 43 13.79 6.85 21.10
CA PRO A 43 12.63 7.41 21.78
C PRO A 43 12.43 8.91 21.48
N GLU A 44 13.47 9.64 21.08
CA GLU A 44 13.36 11.06 20.73
C GLU A 44 12.50 11.29 19.47
N ASN A 45 12.57 10.36 18.51
CA ASN A 45 11.82 10.47 17.25
C ASN A 45 10.56 9.60 17.21
N LEU A 46 10.54 8.47 17.94
CA LEU A 46 9.47 7.47 17.87
C LEU A 46 8.69 7.30 19.18
N GLY A 47 9.02 8.08 20.22
CA GLY A 47 8.38 7.98 21.55
C GLY A 47 6.88 8.28 21.58
N GLN A 48 6.33 8.87 20.52
CA GLN A 48 4.89 9.15 20.39
C GLN A 48 4.09 7.99 19.80
N VAL A 49 4.76 6.91 19.38
CA VAL A 49 4.06 5.74 18.83
C VAL A 49 3.33 5.04 19.97
N ASN A 50 2.00 4.96 19.84
CA ASN A 50 1.14 4.35 20.85
C ASN A 50 0.71 2.93 20.47
N CYS A 51 0.23 2.23 21.47
CA CYS A 51 -0.36 0.91 21.41
C CYS A 51 -1.38 0.72 20.28
N PHE A 52 -2.28 1.69 20.09
CA PHE A 52 -3.31 1.62 19.06
C PHE A 52 -2.70 1.61 17.64
N GLN A 53 -1.67 2.42 17.39
CA GLN A 53 -0.96 2.43 16.11
C GLN A 53 -0.26 1.11 15.83
N VAL A 54 0.39 0.51 16.84
CA VAL A 54 1.01 -0.82 16.71
C VAL A 54 -0.04 -1.91 16.49
N GLU A 55 -1.20 -1.80 17.15
CA GLU A 55 -2.32 -2.73 16.97
C GLU A 55 -2.92 -2.68 15.57
N LEU A 56 -3.06 -1.48 15.00
CA LEU A 56 -3.52 -1.30 13.62
C LEU A 56 -2.56 -1.97 12.63
N LEU A 57 -1.26 -1.81 12.84
CA LEU A 57 -0.24 -2.47 12.02
C LEU A 57 -0.28 -3.99 12.20
N ARG A 58 -0.53 -4.48 13.41
CA ARG A 58 -0.69 -5.91 13.66
C ARG A 58 -1.91 -6.47 12.93
N ALA A 59 -3.05 -5.80 13.02
CA ALA A 59 -4.29 -6.21 12.39
C ALA A 59 -4.20 -6.28 10.85
N SER A 60 -3.38 -5.43 10.22
CA SER A 60 -3.11 -5.50 8.78
C SER A 60 -2.15 -6.63 8.39
N THR A 61 -1.29 -7.08 9.31
CA THR A 61 -0.36 -8.22 9.09
C THR A 61 -0.90 -9.59 9.48
N THR A 62 -2.06 -9.67 10.14
CA THR A 62 -2.63 -10.97 10.57
C THR A 62 -3.64 -11.46 9.51
N PRO A 63 -3.49 -12.68 8.94
CA PRO A 63 -4.48 -13.24 8.03
C PRO A 63 -5.83 -13.41 8.76
N LYS A 64 -6.90 -12.79 8.25
CA LYS A 64 -8.26 -12.95 8.80
C LYS A 64 -8.71 -14.41 8.62
N LEU A 65 -8.83 -15.16 9.72
CA LEU A 65 -9.58 -16.42 9.75
C LEU A 65 -11.07 -16.14 9.45
N PRO A 66 -11.79 -17.04 8.74
CA PRO A 66 -13.18 -16.80 8.38
C PRO A 66 -14.07 -16.83 9.63
N LEU A 67 -14.79 -15.74 9.88
CA LEU A 67 -15.78 -15.67 10.95
C LEU A 67 -17.01 -16.49 10.55
N LYS A 68 -17.33 -17.50 11.37
CA LYS A 68 -18.52 -18.33 11.23
C LYS A 68 -19.76 -17.47 11.44
N GLU A 69 -20.69 -17.54 10.50
CA GLU A 69 -21.95 -16.80 10.43
C GLU A 69 -22.77 -16.87 11.73
N LEU A 70 -23.33 -15.74 12.16
CA LEU A 70 -24.49 -15.68 13.04
C LEU A 70 -25.60 -14.90 12.33
N PRO A 71 -26.86 -15.37 12.32
CA PRO A 71 -27.91 -14.73 11.54
C PRO A 71 -28.57 -13.62 12.35
N GLN A 72 -28.57 -12.39 11.81
CA GLN A 72 -29.42 -11.34 12.34
C GLN A 72 -30.09 -10.57 11.20
N ALA A 73 -31.39 -10.83 11.06
CA ALA A 73 -32.32 -10.10 10.22
C ALA A 73 -32.56 -8.69 10.79
N PHE A 74 -32.67 -7.67 9.92
CA PHE A 74 -33.59 -6.50 9.94
C PHE A 74 -33.22 -5.51 8.80
N PRO A 75 -34.12 -4.59 8.37
CA PRO A 75 -34.51 -4.48 6.96
C PRO A 75 -33.86 -3.36 6.12
N THR A 76 -34.16 -3.47 4.82
CA THR A 76 -33.74 -2.83 3.56
C THR A 76 -33.49 -1.31 3.45
N SER A 77 -32.38 -1.03 2.73
CA SER A 77 -32.09 0.04 1.73
C SER A 77 -31.71 1.46 2.16
N PRO A 78 -30.84 2.20 1.40
CA PRO A 78 -30.57 2.05 -0.04
C PRO A 78 -29.16 1.56 -0.41
N THR A 79 -29.11 0.90 -1.57
CA THR A 79 -27.95 0.35 -2.27
C THR A 79 -26.81 1.35 -2.46
N PHE A 80 -25.68 1.09 -1.79
CA PHE A 80 -24.36 1.50 -2.28
C PHE A 80 -23.83 0.39 -3.22
N PRO A 81 -23.02 0.72 -4.24
CA PRO A 81 -22.32 -0.32 -4.99
C PRO A 81 -21.47 -1.10 -3.98
N GLY A 82 -21.75 -2.40 -3.88
CA GLY A 82 -21.11 -3.27 -2.92
C GLY A 82 -19.59 -3.16 -3.05
N SER A 83 -18.92 -2.99 -1.91
CA SER A 83 -17.49 -3.23 -1.81
C SER A 83 -17.18 -4.59 -2.45
N PRO A 84 -16.15 -4.69 -3.31
CA PRO A 84 -15.79 -5.98 -3.87
C PRO A 84 -15.47 -6.92 -2.72
N VAL A 85 -16.19 -8.04 -2.67
CA VAL A 85 -15.92 -9.10 -1.69
C VAL A 85 -14.52 -9.64 -2.02
N LEU A 86 -13.75 -10.10 -1.05
CA LEU A 86 -12.41 -10.72 -1.24
C LEU A 86 -12.35 -11.71 -2.44
N SER A 87 -13.47 -12.37 -2.75
CA SER A 87 -13.66 -13.22 -3.94
C SER A 87 -13.42 -12.52 -5.27
N ASP A 88 -13.70 -11.22 -5.38
CA ASP A 88 -13.61 -10.46 -6.62
C ASP A 88 -12.15 -10.19 -7.01
N VAL A 89 -11.26 -9.96 -6.04
CA VAL A 89 -9.82 -9.81 -6.29
C VAL A 89 -9.22 -11.13 -6.76
N ASP A 90 -9.56 -12.26 -6.11
CA ASP A 90 -9.11 -13.60 -6.51
C ASP A 90 -9.67 -14.00 -7.89
N THR A 91 -10.91 -13.60 -8.19
CA THR A 91 -11.53 -13.83 -9.50
C THR A 91 -10.87 -12.99 -10.59
N LEU A 92 -10.60 -11.71 -10.31
CA LEU A 92 -9.92 -10.80 -11.23
C LEU A 92 -8.49 -11.25 -11.48
N PHE A 93 -7.79 -11.69 -10.44
CA PHE A 93 -6.46 -12.29 -10.54
C PHE A 93 -6.47 -13.54 -11.42
N SER A 94 -7.39 -14.47 -11.17
CA SER A 94 -7.51 -15.71 -11.95
C SER A 94 -7.79 -15.40 -13.43
N ARG A 95 -8.65 -14.41 -13.69
CA ARG A 95 -8.98 -13.98 -15.06
C ARG A 95 -7.78 -13.34 -15.77
N LEU A 96 -7.09 -12.40 -15.12
CA LEU A 96 -5.98 -11.66 -15.75
C LEU A 96 -4.73 -12.52 -15.87
N SER A 97 -4.45 -13.40 -14.90
CA SER A 97 -3.29 -14.31 -14.95
C SER A 97 -3.43 -15.38 -16.04
N ALA A 98 -4.66 -15.79 -16.39
CA ALA A 98 -4.92 -16.71 -17.49
C ALA A 98 -4.95 -16.03 -18.87
N SER A 99 -5.01 -14.70 -18.92
CA SER A 99 -5.12 -13.94 -20.17
C SER A 99 -3.75 -13.52 -20.69
N SER A 100 -3.36 -14.03 -21.86
CA SER A 100 -2.11 -13.65 -22.54
C SER A 100 -2.09 -12.18 -22.97
N THR A 101 -3.25 -11.55 -23.17
CA THR A 101 -3.32 -10.13 -23.54
C THR A 101 -3.18 -9.23 -22.32
N ALA A 102 -3.64 -9.67 -21.14
CA ALA A 102 -3.52 -8.88 -19.91
C ALA A 102 -2.08 -8.77 -19.40
N THR A 103 -1.22 -9.73 -19.77
CA THR A 103 0.21 -9.76 -19.40
C THR A 103 1.11 -9.10 -20.45
N THR A 104 0.55 -8.68 -21.59
CA THR A 104 1.27 -8.01 -22.67
C THR A 104 0.92 -6.52 -22.67
N VAL A 105 1.91 -5.65 -22.85
CA VAL A 105 1.66 -4.21 -23.04
C VAL A 105 1.12 -3.99 -24.46
N VAL A 106 -0.08 -3.41 -24.57
CA VAL A 106 -0.72 -3.10 -25.86
C VAL A 106 -0.83 -1.59 -25.98
N ALA A 107 -0.41 -1.03 -27.12
CA ALA A 107 -0.54 0.41 -27.37
C ALA A 107 -2.01 0.85 -27.25
N PRO A 108 -2.31 2.00 -26.61
CA PRO A 108 -1.41 3.09 -26.22
C PRO A 108 -0.86 2.99 -24.78
N ASP A 109 -1.11 1.88 -24.09
CA ASP A 109 -0.74 1.72 -22.70
C ASP A 109 0.76 1.45 -22.55
N LEU A 110 1.32 1.85 -21.41
CA LEU A 110 2.74 1.74 -21.10
C LEU A 110 3.04 0.65 -20.07
N ILE A 111 1.99 0.08 -19.48
CA ILE A 111 2.03 -0.94 -18.44
C ILE A 111 1.00 -1.99 -18.80
N SER A 112 1.27 -3.26 -18.47
CA SER A 112 0.31 -4.34 -18.76
C SER A 112 -0.95 -4.19 -17.91
N GLU A 113 -2.09 -4.68 -18.39
CA GLU A 113 -3.34 -4.65 -17.61
C GLU A 113 -3.15 -5.37 -16.26
N TYR A 114 -2.42 -6.48 -16.25
CA TYR A 114 -2.10 -7.22 -15.04
C TYR A 114 -1.32 -6.36 -14.03
N GLU A 115 -0.23 -5.73 -14.46
CA GLU A 115 0.57 -4.87 -13.58
C GLU A 115 -0.22 -3.64 -13.13
N SER A 116 -1.00 -3.02 -14.02
CA SER A 116 -1.86 -1.88 -13.68
C SER A 116 -2.82 -2.19 -12.52
N ASN A 117 -3.42 -3.39 -12.50
CA ASN A 117 -4.37 -3.80 -11.47
C ASN A 117 -3.71 -4.33 -10.19
N PHE A 118 -2.53 -4.95 -10.27
CA PHE A 118 -1.90 -5.63 -9.13
C PHE A 118 -0.68 -4.93 -8.55
N TYR A 119 -0.20 -3.84 -9.13
CA TYR A 119 0.99 -3.15 -8.62
C TYR A 119 0.83 -2.70 -7.17
N TYR A 120 -0.35 -2.18 -6.79
CA TYR A 120 -0.65 -1.71 -5.44
C TYR A 120 -1.39 -2.74 -4.58
N HIS A 121 -1.33 -4.02 -4.95
CA HIS A 121 -1.92 -5.11 -4.16
C HIS A 121 -1.48 -5.03 -2.70
N GLY A 122 -2.40 -5.25 -1.76
CA GLY A 122 -2.15 -5.19 -0.32
C GLY A 122 -2.31 -3.81 0.34
N LEU A 123 -2.41 -2.71 -0.43
CA LEU A 123 -2.66 -1.37 0.15
C LEU A 123 -4.13 -1.15 0.57
N SER A 124 -5.07 -1.74 -0.16
CA SER A 124 -6.52 -1.61 -0.01
C SER A 124 -7.20 -2.86 -0.59
N GLU A 125 -8.45 -3.11 -0.20
CA GLU A 125 -9.30 -4.15 -0.82
C GLU A 125 -9.55 -3.84 -2.32
N ASP A 126 -9.69 -2.56 -2.65
CA ASP A 126 -9.76 -2.05 -4.02
C ASP A 126 -8.62 -1.05 -4.22
N PRO A 127 -7.41 -1.54 -4.58
CA PRO A 127 -6.25 -0.67 -4.76
C PRO A 127 -6.40 0.16 -6.05
N PRO A 128 -5.83 1.37 -6.07
CA PRO A 128 -5.87 2.20 -7.27
C PRO A 128 -5.09 1.54 -8.41
N LYS A 129 -5.47 1.86 -9.64
CA LYS A 129 -4.79 1.38 -10.84
C LYS A 129 -3.52 2.18 -11.10
N LEU A 130 -2.41 1.48 -11.29
CA LEU A 130 -1.16 2.10 -11.73
C LEU A 130 -1.30 2.53 -13.20
N MET A 131 -0.95 3.78 -13.47
CA MET A 131 -0.92 4.33 -14.84
C MET A 131 0.49 4.32 -15.43
N TRP A 132 1.50 4.69 -14.63
CA TRP A 132 2.88 4.76 -15.07
C TRP A 132 3.85 4.70 -13.88
N ARG A 133 5.05 4.15 -14.11
CA ARG A 133 6.19 4.20 -13.18
C ARG A 133 7.50 4.34 -13.92
N SER A 134 8.45 5.05 -13.31
CA SER A 134 9.73 5.40 -13.94
C SER A 134 10.76 4.28 -13.94
N ASP A 135 10.64 3.31 -13.04
CA ASP A 135 11.59 2.22 -12.85
C ASP A 135 11.22 0.95 -13.64
N LEU A 136 10.32 1.07 -14.63
CA LEU A 136 9.79 -0.03 -15.43
C LEU A 136 10.90 -0.93 -16.00
N ASP A 137 11.94 -0.32 -16.58
CA ASP A 137 13.06 -1.04 -17.23
C ASP A 137 14.03 -1.66 -16.22
N THR A 138 14.20 -1.04 -15.06
CA THR A 138 15.18 -1.47 -14.05
C THR A 138 14.60 -2.46 -13.04
N ASN A 139 13.28 -2.50 -12.91
CA ASN A 139 12.58 -3.26 -11.88
C ASN A 139 11.29 -3.87 -12.49
N PRO A 140 11.38 -4.95 -13.25
CA PRO A 140 10.21 -5.55 -13.90
C PRO A 140 9.22 -6.11 -12.87
N PHE A 141 7.92 -5.92 -13.10
CA PHE A 141 6.89 -6.50 -12.24
C PHE A 141 6.79 -8.01 -12.48
N PRO A 142 6.68 -8.85 -11.43
CA PRO A 142 6.58 -10.29 -11.60
C PRO A 142 5.31 -10.66 -12.36
N MET A 143 5.48 -11.15 -13.59
CA MET A 143 4.38 -11.63 -14.42
C MET A 143 4.11 -13.12 -14.17
N PRO A 144 2.84 -13.55 -14.11
CA PRO A 144 2.50 -14.96 -14.05
C PRO A 144 2.97 -15.66 -15.33
N LYS A 145 3.59 -16.83 -15.20
CA LYS A 145 3.91 -17.66 -16.35
C LYS A 145 2.63 -18.33 -16.84
N VAL A 146 2.32 -18.18 -18.13
CA VAL A 146 1.18 -18.86 -18.77
C VAL A 146 1.32 -20.37 -18.56
N GLY A 147 0.33 -20.99 -17.90
CA GLY A 147 0.33 -22.43 -17.56
C GLY A 147 1.22 -22.83 -16.37
N GLY A 148 1.82 -21.87 -15.67
CA GLY A 148 2.55 -22.11 -14.42
C GLY A 148 1.64 -22.23 -13.20
N ARG A 149 2.23 -22.53 -12.03
CA ARG A 149 1.51 -22.42 -10.74
C ARG A 149 1.06 -20.97 -10.52
N PHE A 150 -0.05 -20.79 -9.81
CA PHE A 150 -0.54 -19.47 -9.38
C PHE A 150 0.55 -18.77 -8.57
N VAL A 151 1.14 -17.70 -9.11
CA VAL A 151 2.12 -16.84 -8.40
C VAL A 151 1.32 -15.71 -7.76
N LYS A 152 1.28 -15.65 -6.44
CA LYS A 152 0.58 -14.55 -5.77
C LYS A 152 1.28 -13.23 -6.09
N PRO A 153 0.53 -12.15 -6.39
CA PRO A 153 1.13 -10.85 -6.59
C PRO A 153 1.75 -10.40 -5.25
N PRO A 154 2.92 -9.75 -5.25
CA PRO A 154 3.50 -9.24 -4.02
C PRO A 154 2.58 -8.21 -3.36
N SER A 155 2.44 -8.31 -2.04
CA SER A 155 1.68 -7.33 -1.25
C SER A 155 2.57 -6.14 -0.91
N LYS A 156 2.02 -4.92 -1.01
CA LYS A 156 2.68 -3.67 -0.66
C LYS A 156 2.07 -3.08 0.59
N THR A 157 2.93 -2.47 1.40
CA THR A 157 2.53 -1.55 2.47
C THR A 157 3.24 -0.22 2.26
N ALA A 158 2.49 0.87 2.26
CA ALA A 158 3.02 2.21 2.04
C ALA A 158 3.54 2.80 3.36
N PHE A 159 4.76 3.32 3.33
CA PHE A 159 5.36 4.07 4.44
C PHE A 159 5.73 5.47 3.99
N GLY A 160 5.59 6.44 4.89
CA GLY A 160 6.14 7.77 4.68
C GLY A 160 7.67 7.73 4.63
N ILE A 161 8.27 8.63 3.84
CA ILE A 161 9.71 8.81 3.82
C ILE A 161 10.08 9.87 4.87
N PHE A 162 10.82 9.47 5.90
CA PHE A 162 11.30 10.36 6.95
C PHE A 162 12.84 10.44 6.95
N ASN A 163 13.39 11.55 7.46
CA ASN A 163 14.83 11.77 7.63
C ASN A 163 15.70 11.57 6.38
N LYS A 164 15.17 11.88 5.18
CA LYS A 164 15.93 11.87 3.92
C LYS A 164 16.27 13.29 3.46
N ARG A 165 17.35 13.41 2.66
CA ARG A 165 17.71 14.67 1.98
C ARG A 165 16.55 15.24 1.16
N LEU A 166 15.71 14.36 0.60
CA LEU A 166 14.50 14.75 -0.13
C LEU A 166 13.56 15.59 0.74
N ASN A 167 13.39 15.25 2.02
CA ASN A 167 12.47 15.95 2.92
C ASN A 167 12.90 17.40 3.18
N VAL A 168 14.21 17.66 3.18
CA VAL A 168 14.76 19.01 3.38
C VAL A 168 14.34 19.97 2.25
N VAL A 169 14.19 19.45 1.03
CA VAL A 169 13.89 20.25 -0.17
C VAL A 169 12.48 20.00 -0.72
N TRP A 170 11.70 19.14 -0.06
CA TRP A 170 10.39 18.69 -0.55
C TRP A 170 9.42 19.86 -0.68
N ASP A 171 9.15 20.55 0.43
CA ASP A 171 8.16 21.63 0.48
C ASP A 171 8.64 22.91 -0.22
N SER A 172 9.94 23.20 -0.17
CA SER A 172 10.51 24.44 -0.73
C SER A 172 10.74 24.39 -2.24
N THR A 173 10.97 23.21 -2.82
CA THR A 173 11.53 23.11 -4.17
C THR A 173 10.91 21.99 -5.00
N VAL A 174 10.91 20.76 -4.50
CA VAL A 174 10.53 19.59 -5.31
C VAL A 174 9.03 19.56 -5.55
N ALA A 175 8.22 19.58 -4.49
CA ALA A 175 6.76 19.53 -4.62
C ALA A 175 6.19 20.71 -5.44
N PRO A 176 6.59 21.98 -5.21
CA PRO A 176 6.12 23.09 -6.03
C PRO A 176 6.46 22.95 -7.53
N ARG A 177 7.68 22.47 -7.86
CA ARG A 177 8.09 22.26 -9.26
C ARG A 177 7.26 21.18 -9.94
N ILE A 178 7.01 20.07 -9.25
CA ILE A 178 6.14 18.99 -9.76
C ILE A 178 4.73 19.53 -9.97
N ILE A 179 4.18 20.27 -9.01
CA ILE A 179 2.84 20.86 -9.13
C ILE A 179 2.75 21.81 -10.33
N ALA A 180 3.76 22.65 -10.53
CA ALA A 180 3.83 23.56 -11.68
C ALA A 180 3.86 22.78 -13.00
N LEU A 181 4.68 21.73 -13.09
CA LEU A 181 4.77 20.87 -14.26
C LEU A 181 3.41 20.23 -14.57
N LEU A 182 2.77 19.58 -13.59
CA LEU A 182 1.46 18.95 -13.78
C LEU A 182 0.40 19.96 -14.27
N LYS A 183 0.40 21.18 -13.74
CA LYS A 183 -0.49 22.26 -14.20
C LYS A 183 -0.23 22.66 -15.65
N THR A 184 1.03 22.79 -16.06
CA THR A 184 1.40 23.10 -17.45
C THR A 184 0.91 22.03 -18.42
N HIS A 185 0.90 20.77 -17.99
CA HIS A 185 0.38 19.65 -18.77
C HIS A 185 -1.15 19.43 -18.62
N GLY A 186 -1.85 20.29 -17.88
CA GLY A 186 -3.30 20.15 -17.66
C GLY A 186 -3.70 18.96 -16.77
N ILE A 187 -2.74 18.33 -16.08
CA ILE A 187 -2.96 17.14 -15.25
C ILE A 187 -3.52 17.57 -13.90
N LYS A 188 -4.71 17.07 -13.56
CA LYS A 188 -5.36 17.32 -12.28
C LYS A 188 -4.92 16.26 -11.26
N ARG A 189 -4.01 16.64 -10.36
CA ARG A 189 -3.63 15.79 -9.22
C ARG A 189 -4.65 15.85 -8.08
N SER A 190 -4.87 14.74 -7.40
CA SER A 190 -5.56 14.68 -6.12
C SER A 190 -4.55 14.61 -4.96
N VAL A 191 -3.48 13.81 -5.09
CA VAL A 191 -2.46 13.58 -4.04
C VAL A 191 -1.06 13.68 -4.62
N LEU A 192 -0.12 14.20 -3.82
CA LEU A 192 1.32 14.21 -4.10
C LEU A 192 2.04 13.93 -2.78
N LYS A 193 2.65 12.76 -2.65
CA LYS A 193 3.37 12.32 -1.43
C LYS A 193 4.71 11.70 -1.78
N THR A 194 5.61 11.66 -0.80
CA THR A 194 6.78 10.78 -0.81
C THR A 194 6.44 9.52 -0.04
N ALA A 195 6.60 8.36 -0.69
CA ALA A 195 6.29 7.07 -0.10
C ALA A 195 7.42 6.07 -0.39
N ARG A 196 7.57 5.10 0.52
CA ARG A 196 8.41 3.93 0.31
C ARG A 196 7.56 2.70 0.58
N PHE A 197 7.61 1.73 -0.32
CA PHE A 197 6.81 0.53 -0.18
C PHE A 197 7.63 -0.60 0.43
N LEU A 198 7.11 -1.23 1.48
CA LEU A 198 7.55 -2.57 1.88
C LEU A 198 6.84 -3.56 0.97
N ILE A 199 7.60 -4.40 0.29
CA ILE A 199 7.10 -5.43 -0.64
C ILE A 199 7.25 -6.77 0.05
N VAL A 200 6.13 -7.44 0.29
CA VAL A 200 6.05 -8.75 0.90
C VAL A 200 5.71 -9.76 -0.19
N ASN A 201 6.63 -10.68 -0.44
CA ASN A 201 6.37 -11.83 -1.29
C ASN A 201 6.02 -13.02 -0.39
N GLU A 202 4.72 -13.33 -0.29
CA GLU A 202 4.22 -14.43 0.54
C GLU A 202 4.79 -15.79 0.11
N ASP A 203 4.87 -16.03 -1.20
CA ASP A 203 5.31 -17.31 -1.75
C ASP A 203 6.80 -17.58 -1.45
N ALA A 204 7.62 -16.52 -1.48
CA ALA A 204 9.05 -16.60 -1.15
C ALA A 204 9.35 -16.40 0.34
N GLY A 205 8.37 -15.93 1.13
CA GLY A 205 8.58 -15.55 2.52
C GLY A 205 9.58 -14.40 2.69
N THR A 206 9.72 -13.53 1.69
CA THR A 206 10.71 -12.45 1.69
C THR A 206 10.07 -11.08 1.79
N GLU A 207 10.67 -10.20 2.57
CA GLU A 207 10.29 -8.79 2.67
C GLU A 207 11.42 -7.92 2.12
N THR A 208 11.10 -7.00 1.21
CA THR A 208 12.07 -6.10 0.58
C THR A 208 11.55 -4.67 0.57
N TRP A 209 12.41 -3.72 0.93
CA TRP A 209 12.09 -2.30 0.80
C TRP A 209 12.29 -1.83 -0.63
N GLY A 210 11.24 -1.25 -1.22
CA GLY A 210 11.31 -0.56 -2.50
C GLY A 210 12.14 0.72 -2.45
N PRO A 211 12.33 1.38 -3.60
CA PRO A 211 13.00 2.68 -3.66
C PRO A 211 12.18 3.78 -2.95
N ASP A 212 12.85 4.89 -2.66
CA ASP A 212 12.18 6.11 -2.22
C ASP A 212 11.42 6.67 -3.44
N THR A 213 10.08 6.70 -3.35
CA THR A 213 9.18 6.97 -4.47
C THR A 213 8.41 8.26 -4.24
N ILE A 214 8.29 9.08 -5.29
CA ILE A 214 7.26 10.11 -5.33
C ILE A 214 6.00 9.42 -5.84
N TRP A 215 4.87 9.62 -5.15
CA TRP A 215 3.60 8.95 -5.41
C TRP A 215 2.53 10.00 -5.71
N ILE A 216 2.03 10.02 -6.95
CA ILE A 216 1.01 10.97 -7.41
C ILE A 216 -0.28 10.25 -7.73
N ALA A 217 -1.36 10.71 -7.10
CA ALA A 217 -2.72 10.38 -7.52
C ALA A 217 -3.24 11.44 -8.50
N VAL A 218 -3.85 10.99 -9.58
CA VAL A 218 -4.60 11.84 -10.50
C VAL A 218 -6.10 11.58 -10.39
N HIS A 219 -6.89 12.57 -10.78
CA HIS A 219 -8.33 12.41 -10.80
C HIS A 219 -8.77 11.36 -11.82
N PRO A 220 -9.74 10.50 -11.46
CA PRO A 220 -10.24 9.49 -12.37
C PRO A 220 -10.73 10.05 -13.69
N ASN A 221 -10.43 9.37 -14.79
CA ASN A 221 -10.80 9.71 -16.16
C ASN A 221 -10.33 11.09 -16.64
N THR A 222 -9.33 11.69 -16.00
CA THR A 222 -8.82 13.03 -16.39
C THR A 222 -7.46 13.00 -17.09
N THR A 223 -6.79 11.86 -17.16
CA THR A 223 -5.42 11.76 -17.70
C THR A 223 -5.19 10.37 -18.28
N LYS A 224 -4.48 10.29 -19.42
CA LYS A 224 -4.09 9.02 -20.05
C LYS A 224 -2.67 8.63 -19.66
N ALA A 225 -2.35 7.33 -19.65
CA ALA A 225 -1.01 6.82 -19.36
C ALA A 225 0.09 7.47 -20.25
N ALA A 226 -0.22 7.70 -21.53
CA ALA A 226 0.70 8.36 -22.46
C ALA A 226 0.99 9.84 -22.12
N GLU A 227 0.10 10.52 -21.40
CA GLU A 227 0.23 11.93 -21.03
C GLU A 227 1.06 12.15 -19.76
N VAL A 228 1.21 11.10 -18.92
CA VAL A 228 2.08 11.13 -17.73
C VAL A 228 3.50 10.66 -18.02
N HIS A 229 3.75 10.07 -19.19
CA HIS A 229 5.07 9.63 -19.62
C HIS A 229 6.00 10.84 -19.85
N GLY A 230 6.97 11.03 -18.94
CA GLY A 230 7.93 12.14 -18.98
C GLY A 230 7.94 13.00 -17.72
N ALA A 231 6.95 12.85 -16.83
CA ALA A 231 7.01 13.36 -15.47
C ALA A 231 7.55 12.23 -14.57
N VAL A 232 8.77 12.37 -14.04
CA VAL A 232 9.43 11.32 -13.24
C VAL A 232 8.70 11.08 -11.92
N VAL A 233 7.68 10.20 -11.86
CA VAL A 233 6.89 9.82 -10.67
C VAL A 233 6.06 8.55 -10.94
N GLU A 234 5.80 7.70 -9.93
CA GLU A 234 4.68 6.72 -9.99
C GLU A 234 3.31 7.43 -9.97
N PHE A 235 2.50 7.21 -11.00
CA PHE A 235 1.14 7.76 -11.13
C PHE A 235 0.07 6.69 -10.98
N TYR A 236 -1.01 7.03 -10.29
CA TYR A 236 -2.19 6.18 -10.17
C TYR A 236 -3.50 6.96 -10.24
N GLU A 237 -4.57 6.25 -10.54
CA GLU A 237 -5.92 6.80 -10.59
C GLU A 237 -6.61 6.63 -9.23
N GLY A 238 -7.01 7.73 -8.56
CA GLY A 238 -7.65 7.63 -7.24
C GLY A 238 -8.14 8.94 -6.63
N ALA A 239 -9.22 8.87 -5.84
CA ALA A 239 -9.74 9.97 -5.03
C ALA A 239 -9.15 9.97 -3.61
N VAL A 240 -9.19 11.12 -2.93
CA VAL A 240 -8.55 11.38 -1.61
C VAL A 240 -9.01 10.40 -0.49
N GLU A 241 -10.15 9.74 -0.64
CA GLU A 241 -10.77 8.93 0.41
C GLU A 241 -10.32 7.46 0.45
N SER A 242 -9.62 6.95 -0.58
CA SER A 242 -9.23 5.52 -0.65
C SER A 242 -7.83 5.21 -0.12
N LEU A 243 -7.14 6.20 0.45
CA LEU A 243 -5.80 6.01 0.99
C LEU A 243 -5.84 5.87 2.51
N PRO A 244 -5.16 4.86 3.10
CA PRO A 244 -5.00 4.81 4.55
C PRO A 244 -4.29 6.08 5.03
N ARG A 245 -4.86 6.73 6.04
CA ARG A 245 -4.25 7.87 6.74
C ARG A 245 -3.08 7.41 7.60
#